data_AF-A0A7V2SM85-F1
#
_entry.id   AF-A0A7V2SM85-F1
#
_cell.length_a   1.000
_cell.length_b   1.000
_cell.length_c   1.000
_cell.angle_alpha   90.00
_cell.angle_beta   90.00
_cell.angle_gamma   90.00
#
_symmetry.space_group_name_H-M   'P 1'
#
loop_
_entity.id
_entity.type
_entity.pdbx_description
1 polymer ?
#
loop_
_entity_poly.entity_id
_entity_poly.type
_entity_poly.pdbx_seq_one_letter_code
_entity_poly.pdbx_strand_id
1 'polypeptide(L)'
;MTANSVSTLLDALKHSEIKIDQLLDGIGSENFESLITDWPLWARRDQLPDEVIRPNPDWKTWVVLGGRGAGKTLTGAQWVRYQALGRKPIATSPATRIALVGPSLGEVRSVMVEGISGLLAIHAEHERPVFLSSLNKLVWPNGAIAQIFSADARTNNRW
;
A
#
# COMPACT_ATOMS: atom_id res chain seq x y z
N MET A 1 19.94 -17.05 0.38
CA MET A 1 19.59 -17.25 1.81
C MET A 1 18.98 -15.93 2.29
N THR A 2 17.74 -15.80 2.74
CA THR A 2 16.55 -16.65 2.83
C THR A 2 15.43 -15.93 2.06
N ALA A 3 14.72 -16.65 1.20
CA ALA A 3 13.54 -16.11 0.53
C ALA A 3 12.38 -16.09 1.52
N ASN A 4 12.37 -15.10 2.43
CA ASN A 4 11.25 -14.86 3.34
C ASN A 4 10.14 -14.14 2.59
N SER A 5 9.56 -14.81 1.59
CA SER A 5 8.34 -14.34 0.93
C SER A 5 7.13 -14.84 1.71
N VAL A 6 6.18 -13.95 1.96
CA VAL A 6 4.92 -14.22 2.64
C VAL A 6 4.04 -15.23 1.86
N SER A 7 4.26 -15.39 0.55
CA SER A 7 3.68 -16.48 -0.24
C SER A 7 4.03 -17.86 0.32
N THR A 8 5.21 -18.01 0.94
CA THR A 8 5.65 -19.24 1.59
C THR A 8 4.88 -19.52 2.87
N LEU A 9 4.38 -18.51 3.60
CA LEU A 9 3.59 -18.72 4.81
C LEU A 9 2.19 -19.22 4.46
N LEU A 10 1.47 -18.54 3.56
CA LEU A 10 0.10 -18.93 3.21
C LEU A 10 0.06 -20.28 2.49
N ASP A 11 1.05 -20.59 1.63
CA ASP A 11 1.17 -21.91 1.00
C ASP A 11 1.60 -22.99 2.00
N ALA A 12 2.51 -22.68 2.94
CA ALA A 12 2.85 -23.61 4.02
C ALA A 12 1.63 -23.92 4.90
N LEU A 13 0.80 -22.93 5.21
CA LEU A 13 -0.43 -23.12 6.00
C LEU A 13 -1.46 -23.96 5.27
N LYS A 14 -1.65 -23.74 3.97
CA LYS A 14 -2.56 -24.55 3.14
C LYS A 14 -2.14 -26.02 3.05
N HIS A 15 -0.88 -26.33 3.28
CA HIS A 15 -0.34 -27.70 3.19
C HIS A 15 0.09 -28.25 4.56
N SER A 16 -0.10 -27.49 5.63
CA SER A 16 0.18 -27.94 6.99
C SER A 16 -1.01 -28.71 7.55
N GLU A 17 -0.73 -29.75 8.33
CA GLU A 17 -1.74 -30.43 9.15
C GLU A 17 -2.10 -29.63 10.42
N ILE A 18 -1.49 -28.44 10.61
CA ILE A 18 -1.71 -27.58 11.76
C ILE A 18 -3.12 -27.00 11.66
N LYS A 19 -3.95 -27.24 12.67
CA LYS A 19 -5.26 -26.60 12.76
C LYS A 19 -5.08 -25.09 12.91
N ILE A 20 -5.89 -24.31 12.19
CA ILE A 20 -5.87 -22.84 12.23
C ILE A 20 -5.86 -22.35 13.68
N ASP A 21 -6.69 -22.90 14.55
CA ASP A 21 -6.78 -22.49 15.97
C ASP A 21 -5.43 -22.62 16.71
N GLN A 22 -4.68 -23.70 16.47
CA GLN A 22 -3.36 -23.91 17.08
C GLN A 22 -2.30 -22.94 16.53
N LEU A 23 -2.41 -22.59 15.25
CA LEU A 23 -1.56 -21.57 14.65
C LEU A 23 -1.86 -20.18 15.26
N LEU A 24 -3.14 -19.85 15.39
CA LEU A 24 -3.60 -18.59 15.95
C LEU A 24 -3.16 -18.42 17.41
N ASP A 25 -3.25 -19.49 18.21
CA ASP A 25 -2.74 -19.52 19.58
C ASP A 25 -1.22 -19.30 19.64
N GLY A 26 -0.47 -19.84 18.68
CA GLY A 26 0.99 -19.71 18.61
C GLY A 26 1.49 -18.34 18.14
N ILE A 27 0.67 -17.58 17.41
CA ILE A 27 1.01 -16.23 16.92
C ILE A 27 0.84 -15.18 18.02
N GLY A 28 -0.05 -15.42 18.99
CA GLY A 28 -0.35 -14.45 20.04
C GLY A 28 -1.25 -13.32 19.55
N SER A 29 -2.16 -12.88 20.41
CA SER A 29 -3.20 -11.89 20.07
C SER A 29 -2.65 -10.54 19.58
N GLU A 30 -1.48 -10.17 20.08
CA GLU A 30 -0.74 -8.95 19.80
C GLU A 30 -0.23 -8.87 18.35
N ASN A 31 -0.14 -10.01 17.66
CA ASN A 31 0.40 -10.07 16.30
C ASN A 31 -0.70 -10.11 15.21
N PHE A 32 -1.99 -10.21 15.58
CA PHE A 32 -3.09 -10.24 14.59
C PHE A 32 -3.21 -8.97 13.75
N GLU A 33 -2.99 -7.80 14.35
CA GLU A 33 -3.05 -6.54 13.62
C GLU A 33 -2.01 -6.52 12.49
N SER A 34 -0.82 -7.07 12.75
CA SER A 34 0.23 -7.19 11.73
C SER A 34 -0.19 -8.07 10.56
N LEU A 35 -0.86 -9.19 10.82
CA LEU A 35 -1.35 -10.10 9.77
C LEU A 35 -2.45 -9.46 8.91
N ILE A 36 -3.39 -8.77 9.54
CA ILE A 36 -4.52 -8.15 8.84
C ILE A 36 -4.03 -6.95 8.00
N THR A 37 -3.03 -6.22 8.50
CA THR A 37 -2.52 -5.02 7.83
C THR A 37 -1.39 -5.30 6.84
N ASP A 38 -0.83 -6.51 6.81
CA ASP A 38 0.20 -6.92 5.86
C ASP A 38 -0.42 -7.27 4.50
N TRP A 39 -0.51 -6.28 3.63
CA TRP A 39 -1.18 -6.39 2.33
C TRP A 39 -0.66 -7.53 1.43
N PRO A 40 0.65 -7.72 1.24
CA PRO A 40 1.21 -8.87 0.51
C PRO A 40 0.72 -10.24 0.99
N LEU A 41 0.28 -10.39 2.23
CA LEU A 41 -0.25 -11.66 2.75
C LEU A 41 -1.57 -12.06 2.09
N TRP A 42 -2.43 -11.08 1.80
CA TRP A 42 -3.80 -11.32 1.32
C TRP A 42 -4.09 -10.67 -0.04
N ALA A 43 -3.14 -9.92 -0.61
CA ALA A 43 -3.26 -9.36 -1.95
C ALA A 43 -3.40 -10.46 -3.01
N ARG A 44 -4.27 -10.23 -4.00
CA ARG A 44 -4.29 -11.08 -5.19
C ARG A 44 -3.04 -10.83 -6.02
N ARG A 45 -2.64 -11.83 -6.80
CA ARG A 45 -1.42 -11.75 -7.64
C ARG A 45 -1.45 -10.57 -8.62
N ASP A 46 -2.61 -10.23 -9.17
CA ASP A 46 -2.82 -9.08 -10.08
C ASP A 46 -2.79 -7.71 -9.36
N GLN A 47 -2.72 -7.71 -8.03
CA GLN A 47 -2.60 -6.50 -7.22
C GLN A 47 -1.16 -6.26 -6.75
N LEU A 48 -0.22 -7.18 -6.98
CA LEU A 48 1.16 -7.02 -6.56
C LEU A 48 2.03 -6.65 -7.77
N PRO A 49 3.04 -5.78 -7.59
CA PRO A 49 3.99 -5.49 -8.64
C PRO A 49 4.85 -6.71 -8.93
N ASP A 50 5.34 -6.81 -10.16
CA ASP A 50 6.16 -7.94 -10.63
C ASP A 50 7.43 -8.12 -9.80
N GLU A 51 7.92 -7.11 -9.06
CA GLU A 51 9.11 -7.20 -8.19
C GLU A 51 8.92 -8.09 -6.98
N VAL A 52 7.68 -8.19 -6.50
CA VAL A 52 7.33 -9.16 -5.46
C VAL A 52 7.31 -10.59 -6.03
N ILE A 53 7.13 -10.71 -7.34
CA ILE A 53 6.93 -11.98 -8.06
C ILE A 53 8.22 -12.44 -8.78
N ARG A 54 9.12 -11.52 -9.14
CA ARG A 54 10.33 -11.72 -9.94
C ARG A 54 11.50 -10.92 -9.35
N PRO A 55 12.67 -11.53 -9.13
CA PRO A 55 13.87 -10.79 -8.75
C PRO A 55 14.38 -9.92 -9.92
N ASN A 56 14.70 -8.64 -9.66
CA ASN A 56 15.24 -7.64 -10.58
C ASN A 56 14.35 -7.18 -11.75
N PRO A 57 13.14 -6.65 -11.50
CA PRO A 57 12.43 -5.95 -12.56
C PRO A 57 13.04 -4.57 -12.84
N ASP A 58 13.13 -4.24 -14.13
CA ASP A 58 13.58 -2.93 -14.61
C ASP A 58 12.39 -2.15 -15.22
N TRP A 59 11.28 -2.05 -14.47
CA TRP A 59 10.14 -1.23 -14.89
C TRP A 59 10.18 0.13 -14.22
N LYS A 60 9.78 1.16 -14.96
CA LYS A 60 9.59 2.53 -14.44
C LYS A 60 8.14 2.87 -14.14
N THR A 61 7.22 2.12 -14.77
CA THR A 61 5.78 2.31 -14.62
C THR A 61 5.11 0.99 -14.32
N TRP A 62 4.33 0.96 -13.25
CA TRP A 62 3.43 -0.14 -12.93
C TRP A 62 1.98 0.29 -13.15
N VAL A 63 1.20 -0.54 -13.84
CA VAL A 63 -0.17 -0.23 -14.24
C VAL A 63 -1.10 -1.31 -13.70
N VAL A 64 -2.11 -0.88 -12.95
CA VAL A 64 -3.16 -1.76 -12.41
C VAL A 64 -4.41 -1.63 -13.28
N LEU A 65 -4.66 -2.63 -14.12
CA LEU A 65 -5.82 -2.68 -15.02
C LEU A 65 -6.91 -3.57 -14.44
N GLY A 66 -8.17 -3.16 -14.57
CA GLY A 66 -9.31 -3.98 -14.15
C GLY A 66 -10.64 -3.24 -14.19
N GLY A 67 -11.74 -4.00 -14.19
CA GLY A 67 -13.10 -3.45 -14.18
C GLY A 67 -13.52 -2.80 -12.87
N ARG A 68 -14.81 -2.49 -12.74
CA ARG A 68 -15.41 -2.02 -11.48
C ARG A 68 -15.26 -3.13 -10.42
N GLY A 69 -14.91 -2.75 -9.19
CA GLY A 69 -14.74 -3.71 -8.09
C GLY A 69 -13.42 -4.51 -8.12
N ALA A 70 -12.56 -4.33 -9.13
CA ALA A 70 -11.25 -5.02 -9.20
C ALA A 70 -10.24 -4.56 -8.13
N GLY A 71 -10.61 -3.67 -7.20
CA GLY A 71 -9.73 -3.24 -6.11
C GLY A 71 -8.61 -2.27 -6.49
N LYS A 72 -8.68 -1.60 -7.65
CA LYS A 72 -7.62 -0.68 -8.13
C LYS A 72 -7.25 0.41 -7.13
N THR A 73 -8.25 1.05 -6.50
CA THR A 73 -8.02 2.11 -5.52
C THR A 73 -7.32 1.59 -4.27
N LEU A 74 -7.76 0.44 -3.76
CA LEU A 74 -7.13 -0.23 -2.61
C LEU A 74 -5.68 -0.62 -2.95
N THR A 75 -5.45 -1.22 -4.11
CA THR A 75 -4.12 -1.59 -4.59
C THR A 75 -3.19 -0.39 -4.65
N GLY A 76 -3.64 0.72 -5.26
CA GLY A 76 -2.85 1.95 -5.34
C GLY A 76 -2.54 2.54 -3.96
N ALA A 77 -3.54 2.60 -3.08
CA ALA A 77 -3.35 3.11 -1.72
C ALA A 77 -2.37 2.25 -0.91
N GLN A 78 -2.48 0.92 -0.98
CA GLN A 78 -1.55 0.01 -0.28
C GLN A 78 -0.14 0.11 -0.84
N TRP A 79 0.02 0.20 -2.17
CA TRP A 79 1.34 0.42 -2.76
C TRP A 79 1.97 1.73 -2.27
N VAL A 80 1.21 2.83 -2.26
CA VAL A 80 1.67 4.11 -1.73
C VAL A 80 2.04 4.02 -0.24
N ARG A 81 1.24 3.32 0.58
CA ARG A 81 1.55 3.06 1.99
C ARG A 81 2.87 2.33 2.16
N TYR A 82 3.10 1.25 1.40
CA TYR A 82 4.35 0.49 1.49
C TYR A 82 5.56 1.31 1.02
N GLN A 83 5.40 2.10 -0.05
CA GLN A 83 6.43 3.02 -0.52
C GLN A 83 6.76 4.08 0.55
N ALA A 84 5.74 4.75 1.11
CA ALA A 84 5.91 5.78 2.13
C ALA A 84 6.59 5.24 3.40
N LEU A 85 6.27 4.00 3.80
CA LEU A 85 6.82 3.36 5.00
C LEU A 85 8.11 2.58 4.74
N GLY A 86 8.53 2.40 3.49
CA GLY A 86 9.73 1.63 3.14
C GLY A 86 9.62 0.15 3.47
N ARG A 87 8.43 -0.43 3.32
CA ARG A 87 8.17 -1.82 3.72
C ARG A 87 8.44 -2.82 2.61
N LYS A 88 9.23 -3.84 2.94
CA LYS A 88 9.39 -5.04 2.09
C LYS A 88 8.06 -5.81 2.02
N PRO A 89 7.81 -6.56 0.94
CA PRO A 89 8.64 -6.75 -0.25
C PRO A 89 8.48 -5.64 -1.31
N ILE A 90 7.62 -4.65 -1.08
CA ILE A 90 7.27 -3.63 -2.08
C ILE A 90 8.34 -2.53 -2.17
N ALA A 91 8.90 -2.10 -1.04
CA ALA A 91 9.87 -1.02 -0.94
C ALA A 91 11.07 -1.45 -0.09
N THR A 92 12.26 -0.99 -0.45
CA THR A 92 13.50 -1.24 0.32
C THR A 92 13.84 -0.10 1.28
N SER A 93 13.31 1.10 1.03
CA SER A 93 13.49 2.30 1.86
C SER A 93 12.28 3.24 1.71
N PRO A 94 11.96 4.08 2.72
CA PRO A 94 10.87 5.03 2.64
C PRO A 94 11.01 6.02 1.49
N ALA A 95 9.97 6.15 0.67
CA ALA A 95 9.84 7.25 -0.28
C ALA A 95 9.60 8.55 0.49
N THR A 96 10.40 9.59 0.19
CA THR A 96 10.30 10.88 0.90
C THR A 96 9.21 11.79 0.33
N ARG A 97 8.98 11.73 -1.00
CA ARG A 97 8.00 12.55 -1.71
C ARG A 97 7.21 11.71 -2.70
N ILE A 98 5.89 11.79 -2.62
CA ILE A 98 4.94 11.07 -3.47
C ILE A 98 3.99 12.07 -4.10
N ALA A 99 3.67 11.87 -5.37
CA ALA A 99 2.66 12.64 -6.09
C ALA A 99 1.37 11.82 -6.21
N LEU A 100 0.25 12.37 -5.73
CA LEU A 100 -1.08 11.83 -5.97
C LEU A 100 -1.73 12.68 -7.07
N VAL A 101 -1.90 12.09 -8.25
CA VAL A 101 -2.36 12.83 -9.44
C VAL A 101 -3.67 12.22 -9.92
N GLY A 102 -4.67 13.09 -10.14
CA GLY A 102 -5.97 12.72 -10.71
C GLY A 102 -6.54 13.87 -11.54
N PRO A 103 -7.76 13.72 -12.09
CA PRO A 103 -8.31 14.73 -12.99
C PRO A 103 -8.49 16.07 -12.26
N SER A 104 -9.14 16.05 -11.09
CA SER A 104 -9.26 17.20 -10.18
C SER A 104 -8.68 16.96 -8.78
N LEU A 105 -8.35 18.05 -8.06
CA LEU A 105 -7.94 17.96 -6.65
C LEU A 105 -9.03 17.30 -5.78
N GLY A 106 -10.31 17.61 -6.09
CA GLY A 106 -11.46 17.05 -5.38
C GLY A 106 -11.61 15.54 -5.57
N GLU A 107 -11.32 15.02 -6.77
CA GLU A 107 -11.35 13.58 -7.03
C GLU A 107 -10.19 12.85 -6.35
N VAL A 108 -8.98 13.40 -6.41
CA VAL A 108 -7.84 12.80 -5.69
C VAL A 108 -8.15 12.73 -4.19
N ARG A 109 -8.68 13.82 -3.62
CA ARG A 109 -9.06 13.87 -2.21
C ARG A 109 -10.14 12.85 -1.87
N SER A 110 -11.28 12.89 -2.57
CA SER A 110 -12.43 12.05 -2.24
C SER A 110 -12.22 10.56 -2.51
N VAL A 111 -11.34 10.20 -3.47
CA VAL A 111 -11.09 8.80 -3.84
C VAL A 111 -9.81 8.26 -3.20
N MET A 112 -8.68 8.96 -3.38
CA MET A 112 -7.35 8.44 -2.99
C MET A 112 -7.01 8.72 -1.53
N VAL A 113 -7.60 9.75 -0.91
CA VAL A 113 -7.25 10.17 0.46
C VAL A 113 -8.32 9.78 1.46
N GLU A 114 -9.52 10.34 1.32
CA GLU A 114 -10.64 10.22 2.27
C GLU A 114 -11.61 9.08 1.91
N GLY A 115 -11.46 8.48 0.72
CA GLY A 115 -12.33 7.41 0.25
C GLY A 115 -12.23 6.14 1.09
N ILE A 116 -13.20 5.23 0.93
CA ILE A 116 -13.28 3.97 1.71
C ILE A 116 -12.05 3.06 1.56
N SER A 117 -11.33 3.19 0.44
CA SER A 117 -10.05 2.51 0.18
C SER A 117 -8.89 3.49 0.05
N GLY A 118 -9.08 4.73 0.49
CA GLY A 118 -8.09 5.79 0.45
C GLY A 118 -7.04 5.65 1.55
N LEU A 119 -6.00 6.48 1.46
CA LEU A 119 -4.85 6.41 2.36
C LEU A 119 -5.23 6.55 3.83
N LEU A 120 -6.22 7.36 4.20
CA LEU A 120 -6.60 7.49 5.61
C LEU A 120 -7.32 6.25 6.16
N ALA A 121 -7.98 5.48 5.30
CA ALA A 121 -8.76 4.31 5.70
C ALA A 121 -7.92 3.04 5.89
N ILE A 122 -6.81 2.90 5.17
CA ILE A 122 -6.04 1.63 5.11
C ILE A 122 -4.91 1.49 6.14
N HIS A 123 -4.58 2.56 6.87
CA HIS A 123 -3.49 2.57 7.84
C HIS A 123 -3.97 2.18 9.24
N ALA A 124 -3.12 1.42 9.94
CA ALA A 124 -3.18 1.32 11.38
C ALA A 124 -2.97 2.70 12.03
N GLU A 125 -3.47 2.91 13.24
CA GLU A 125 -3.51 4.23 13.86
C GLU A 125 -2.11 4.85 14.01
N HIS A 126 -1.13 4.07 14.44
CA HIS A 126 0.23 4.53 14.73
C HIS A 126 1.05 4.96 13.51
N GLU A 127 0.62 4.59 12.30
CA GLU A 127 1.32 4.86 11.04
C GLU A 127 0.49 5.73 10.08
N ARG A 128 -0.73 6.08 10.47
CA ARG A 128 -1.66 6.82 9.62
C ARG A 128 -1.10 8.22 9.35
N PRO A 129 -1.03 8.66 8.09
CA PRO A 129 -0.62 10.02 7.80
C PRO A 129 -1.68 11.04 8.22
N VAL A 130 -1.23 12.23 8.57
CA VAL A 130 -2.11 13.39 8.79
C VAL A 130 -2.36 14.07 7.45
N PHE A 131 -3.63 14.30 7.13
CA PHE A 131 -4.02 15.06 5.95
C PHE A 131 -4.16 16.55 6.26
N LEU A 132 -3.32 17.38 5.65
CA LEU A 132 -3.32 18.83 5.76
C LEU A 132 -4.06 19.42 4.55
N SER A 133 -5.39 19.53 4.67
CA SER A 133 -6.29 19.89 3.57
C SER A 133 -5.95 21.22 2.90
N SER A 134 -5.63 22.27 3.66
CA SER A 134 -5.23 23.58 3.12
C SER A 134 -3.93 23.54 2.31
N LEU A 135 -3.08 22.53 2.54
CA LEU A 135 -1.83 22.33 1.84
C LEU A 135 -1.91 21.23 0.78
N ASN A 136 -3.08 20.61 0.61
CA ASN A 136 -3.31 19.49 -0.32
C ASN A 136 -2.26 18.37 -0.16
N LYS A 137 -1.85 18.04 1.07
CA LYS A 137 -0.82 17.02 1.32
C LYS A 137 -1.08 16.13 2.52
N LEU A 138 -0.57 14.91 2.46
CA LEU A 138 -0.47 13.98 3.57
C LEU A 138 0.97 13.97 4.11
N VAL A 139 1.12 13.83 5.43
CA VAL A 139 2.42 13.70 6.10
C VAL A 139 2.40 12.47 7.00
N TRP A 140 3.29 11.51 6.76
CA TRP A 140 3.46 10.34 7.62
C TRP A 140 4.33 10.67 8.85
N PRO A 141 4.21 9.90 9.95
CA PRO A 141 5.06 10.07 11.14
C PRO A 141 6.57 9.99 10.86
N ASN A 142 6.97 9.25 9.82
CA ASN A 142 8.37 9.13 9.39
C ASN A 142 8.85 10.30 8.50
N GLY A 143 8.01 11.32 8.26
CA GLY A 143 8.33 12.49 7.46
C GLY A 143 8.09 12.35 5.95
N ALA A 144 7.65 11.18 5.46
CA ALA A 144 7.22 11.03 4.07
C ALA A 144 6.02 11.95 3.77
N ILE A 145 5.98 12.51 2.57
CA ILE A 145 4.92 13.44 2.14
C ILE A 145 4.29 12.94 0.85
N ALA A 146 2.95 12.94 0.78
CA ALA A 146 2.22 12.79 -0.48
C ALA A 146 1.48 14.09 -0.80
N GLN A 147 1.82 14.72 -1.92
CA GLN A 147 1.22 15.97 -2.39
C GLN A 147 0.18 15.66 -3.48
N ILE A 148 -0.97 16.33 -3.41
CA ILE A 148 -2.09 16.15 -4.34
C ILE A 148 -1.98 17.14 -5.50
N PHE A 149 -2.19 16.65 -6.72
CA PHE A 149 -2.17 17.41 -7.95
C PHE A 149 -3.38 17.08 -8.83
N SER A 150 -3.81 18.07 -9.59
CA SER A 150 -4.79 17.92 -10.68
C SER A 150 -4.06 17.92 -12.01
N ALA A 151 -4.44 17.01 -12.90
CA ALA A 151 -3.95 16.98 -14.27
C ALA A 151 -4.46 18.17 -15.10
N ASP A 152 -5.63 18.71 -14.75
CA ASP A 152 -6.24 19.87 -15.43
C ASP A 152 -5.61 21.21 -15.03
N ALA A 153 -4.87 21.26 -13.92
CA ALA A 153 -4.19 22.47 -13.48
C ALA A 153 -3.00 22.77 -14.40
N ARG A 154 -3.21 23.64 -15.40
CA ARG A 154 -2.16 24.32 -16.17
C ARG A 154 -1.41 25.32 -15.30
N THR A 155 -0.68 24.85 -14.29
CA THR A 155 0.17 25.72 -13.50
C THR A 155 1.51 25.04 -13.25
N ASN A 156 2.56 25.85 -13.35
CA ASN A 156 3.99 25.56 -13.30
C ASN A 156 4.39 24.72 -12.06
N ASN A 157 4.14 23.40 -12.08
CA ASN A 157 4.55 22.46 -11.04
C ASN A 157 6.06 22.20 -11.19
N ARG A 158 6.88 23.11 -10.66
CA ARG A 158 8.31 22.87 -10.47
C ARG A 158 8.50 22.03 -9.20
N TRP A 159 9.14 20.88 -9.36
CA TRP A 159 9.47 19.89 -8.33
C TRP A 159 10.87 20.11 -7.79
#